data_AF-A0A9X4M5T1-F1
#
_entry.id   AF-A0A9X4M5T1-F1
#
_cell.length_a   1.000
_cell.length_b   1.000
_cell.length_c   1.000
_cell.angle_alpha   90.00
_cell.angle_beta   90.00
_cell.angle_gamma   90.00
#
_symmetry.space_group_name_H-M   'P 1'
#
loop_
_entity.id
_entity.type
_entity.pdbx_description
1 polymer ?
#
loop_
_entity_poly.entity_id
_entity_poly.type
_entity_poly.pdbx_seq_one_letter_code
_entity_poly.pdbx_strand_id
1 'polypeptide(L)'
;MMGLDLLIPEDRTARFYGVTIAIVTNIKDDDGLGRVKVKFPWLTDDDESPWARVMTPMAGDDRGFYFLPEVDDEVLVAFEHGDMAFPYILGSLWNGKDKPPEKNDDGKNNKRFIKSRSGHMIIFDDTKDKEKFIIQDKSGKNKITIDCEEDSMQIEVEKDLIIKAKGKVSIKSSDNDIVLECKNLELKTEQDVKINAGSNCNIQAKMKGEFSSKSGLELNCSAGVKVNNGALEVM
;
A
#
# COMPACT_ATOMS: atom_id res chain seq x y z
N MET A 1 -25.75 -49.36 -18.46
CA MET A 1 -24.32 -49.02 -18.35
C MET A 1 -24.24 -47.51 -18.58
N MET A 2 -24.12 -46.73 -17.51
CA MET A 2 -24.17 -45.25 -17.58
C MET A 2 -22.78 -44.70 -17.93
N GLY A 3 -22.73 -43.70 -18.80
CA GLY A 3 -21.51 -43.14 -19.42
C GLY A 3 -20.55 -42.40 -18.49
N LEU A 4 -20.52 -42.70 -17.19
CA LEU A 4 -19.53 -42.19 -16.24
C LEU A 4 -18.27 -43.07 -16.19
N ASP A 5 -18.36 -44.33 -16.64
CA ASP A 5 -17.23 -45.28 -16.63
C ASP A 5 -16.19 -45.02 -17.73
N LEU A 6 -16.44 -44.06 -18.65
CA LEU A 6 -15.57 -43.72 -19.79
C LEU A 6 -14.57 -42.60 -19.51
N LEU A 7 -14.61 -42.01 -18.32
CA LEU A 7 -13.71 -40.91 -17.89
C LEU A 7 -12.70 -41.33 -16.83
N ILE A 8 -12.61 -42.63 -16.52
CA ILE A 8 -11.62 -43.16 -15.60
C ILE A 8 -10.50 -43.77 -16.45
N PRO A 9 -9.31 -43.15 -16.51
CA PRO A 9 -8.18 -43.76 -17.20
C PRO A 9 -7.90 -45.15 -16.60
N GLU A 10 -7.85 -46.17 -17.46
CA GLU A 10 -7.56 -47.56 -17.05
C GLU A 10 -6.16 -47.71 -16.44
N ASP A 11 -5.27 -46.73 -16.69
CA ASP A 11 -3.94 -46.72 -16.11
C ASP A 11 -3.96 -46.18 -14.67
N ARG A 12 -4.03 -47.11 -13.72
CA ARG A 12 -3.90 -46.87 -12.27
C ARG A 12 -2.45 -46.74 -11.81
N THR A 13 -1.48 -46.58 -12.71
CA THR A 13 -0.09 -46.44 -12.29
C THR A 13 0.20 -45.02 -11.80
N ALA A 14 0.36 -44.93 -10.47
CA ALA A 14 0.80 -43.78 -9.67
C ALA A 14 -0.12 -42.54 -9.64
N ARG A 15 -1.28 -42.67 -8.97
CA ARG A 15 -2.03 -41.50 -8.46
C ARG A 15 -1.41 -40.98 -7.16
N PHE A 16 -1.23 -39.66 -7.07
CA PHE A 16 -0.68 -38.98 -5.90
C PHE A 16 -1.75 -38.13 -5.22
N TYR A 17 -2.52 -38.74 -4.32
CA TYR A 17 -3.61 -38.05 -3.60
C TYR A 17 -3.13 -37.16 -2.45
N GLY A 18 -1.83 -37.19 -2.14
CA GLY A 18 -1.22 -36.30 -1.16
C GLY A 18 -0.82 -34.95 -1.76
N VAL A 19 -0.24 -34.12 -0.92
CA VAL A 19 0.48 -32.90 -1.33
C VAL A 19 1.97 -33.15 -1.24
N THR A 20 2.73 -32.36 -1.98
CA THR A 20 4.20 -32.46 -1.96
C THR A 20 4.86 -31.10 -2.20
N ILE A 21 6.12 -30.96 -1.80
CA ILE A 21 6.88 -29.73 -2.03
C ILE A 21 7.48 -29.69 -3.44
N ALA A 22 7.61 -28.51 -4.01
CA ALA A 22 8.29 -28.27 -5.27
C ALA A 22 9.01 -26.93 -5.25
N ILE A 23 9.96 -26.74 -6.16
CA ILE A 23 10.68 -25.47 -6.33
C ILE A 23 10.23 -24.83 -7.64
N VAL A 24 9.86 -23.56 -7.60
CA VAL A 24 9.45 -22.81 -8.79
C VAL A 24 10.61 -22.64 -9.75
N THR A 25 10.41 -23.00 -11.02
CA THR A 25 11.42 -22.92 -12.09
C THR A 25 11.12 -21.83 -13.10
N ASN A 26 9.84 -21.55 -13.35
CA ASN A 26 9.44 -20.58 -14.37
C ASN A 26 8.13 -19.88 -14.00
N ILE A 27 8.13 -18.56 -14.13
CA ILE A 27 6.98 -17.68 -13.86
C ILE A 27 6.56 -16.85 -15.08
N LYS A 28 7.23 -17.03 -16.22
CA LYS A 28 6.94 -16.34 -17.46
C LYS A 28 5.94 -17.15 -18.28
N ASP A 29 4.67 -17.05 -17.89
CA ASP A 29 3.55 -17.67 -18.61
C ASP A 29 3.18 -16.84 -19.84
N ASP A 30 3.57 -17.30 -21.03
CA ASP A 30 3.32 -16.60 -22.29
C ASP A 30 1.81 -16.46 -22.63
N ASP A 31 0.94 -17.27 -22.01
CA ASP A 31 -0.52 -17.16 -22.16
C ASP A 31 -1.14 -16.12 -21.19
N GLY A 32 -0.37 -15.58 -20.24
CA GLY A 32 -0.82 -14.57 -19.30
C GLY A 32 -1.82 -15.05 -18.24
N LEU A 33 -1.87 -16.36 -17.96
CA LEU A 33 -2.85 -16.96 -17.03
C LEU A 33 -2.38 -16.98 -15.56
N GLY A 34 -1.20 -16.44 -15.26
CA GLY A 34 -0.65 -16.39 -13.90
C GLY A 34 -0.25 -17.78 -13.36
N ARG A 35 0.18 -18.68 -14.25
CA ARG A 35 0.66 -20.02 -13.88
C ARG A 35 2.15 -20.01 -13.60
N VAL A 36 2.63 -21.05 -12.91
CA VAL A 36 4.06 -21.30 -12.72
C VAL A 36 4.42 -22.72 -13.13
N LYS A 37 5.68 -22.96 -13.46
CA LYS A 37 6.24 -24.31 -13.51
C LYS A 37 7.11 -24.56 -12.30
N VAL A 38 7.20 -25.82 -11.92
CA VAL A 38 7.97 -26.27 -10.77
C VAL A 38 8.78 -27.51 -11.11
N LYS A 39 9.82 -27.76 -10.33
CA LYS A 39 10.52 -29.03 -10.28
C LYS A 39 10.34 -29.72 -8.94
N PHE A 40 10.33 -31.04 -8.96
CA PHE A 40 10.11 -31.86 -7.78
C PHE A 40 11.45 -32.41 -7.26
N PRO A 41 11.82 -32.20 -5.98
CA PRO A 41 13.13 -32.58 -5.45
C PRO A 41 13.51 -34.07 -5.55
N TRP A 42 12.55 -34.98 -5.77
CA TRP A 42 12.80 -36.42 -5.94
C TRP A 42 12.83 -36.87 -7.41
N LEU A 43 12.65 -35.94 -8.36
CA LEU A 43 12.84 -36.18 -9.79
C LEU A 43 14.20 -35.66 -10.26
N THR A 44 14.54 -35.87 -11.53
CA THR A 44 15.79 -35.36 -12.09
C THR A 44 15.70 -33.86 -12.33
N ASP A 45 16.85 -33.17 -12.38
CA ASP A 45 16.87 -31.72 -12.64
C ASP A 45 16.37 -31.34 -14.05
N ASP A 46 16.31 -32.30 -14.97
CA ASP A 46 15.76 -32.13 -16.32
C ASP A 46 14.22 -32.23 -16.34
N ASP A 47 13.60 -32.71 -15.26
CA ASP A 47 12.15 -32.85 -15.15
C ASP A 47 11.50 -31.55 -14.65
N GLU A 48 10.63 -30.98 -15.47
CA GLU A 48 9.83 -29.80 -15.16
C GLU A 48 8.33 -30.10 -15.30
N SER A 49 7.52 -29.55 -14.40
CA SER A 49 6.07 -29.75 -14.45
C SER A 49 5.43 -29.08 -15.67
N PRO A 50 4.21 -29.51 -16.07
CA PRO A 50 3.29 -28.66 -16.80
C PRO A 50 3.00 -27.36 -16.03
N TRP A 51 2.41 -26.38 -16.71
CA TRP A 51 1.98 -25.13 -16.06
C TRP A 51 0.94 -25.40 -14.97
N ALA A 52 1.26 -25.03 -13.74
CA ALA A 52 0.42 -25.18 -12.57
C ALA A 52 -0.35 -23.88 -12.27
N ARG A 53 -1.66 -23.98 -12.02
CA ARG A 53 -2.45 -22.85 -11.52
C ARG A 53 -2.10 -22.57 -10.06
N VAL A 54 -2.02 -21.29 -9.69
CA VAL A 54 -1.76 -20.87 -8.30
C VAL A 54 -3.06 -20.57 -7.57
N MET A 55 -3.28 -21.25 -6.44
CA MET A 55 -4.39 -20.96 -5.53
C MET A 55 -4.17 -19.60 -4.90
N THR A 56 -5.21 -18.78 -4.93
CA THR A 56 -5.20 -17.43 -4.40
C THR A 56 -6.44 -17.23 -3.52
N PRO A 57 -6.40 -16.40 -2.45
CA PRO A 57 -7.52 -16.22 -1.53
C PRO A 57 -8.84 -15.84 -2.22
N MET A 58 -8.77 -15.11 -3.33
CA MET A 58 -9.93 -14.80 -4.18
C MET A 58 -9.46 -14.48 -5.61
N ALA A 59 -10.15 -15.04 -6.61
CA ALA A 59 -9.97 -14.73 -8.03
C ALA A 59 -11.32 -14.63 -8.76
N GLY A 60 -11.38 -13.78 -9.77
CA GLY A 60 -12.50 -13.65 -10.69
C GLY A 60 -12.11 -12.80 -11.91
N ASP A 61 -13.08 -12.55 -12.77
CA ASP A 61 -12.88 -11.70 -13.96
C ASP A 61 -12.34 -10.31 -13.56
N ASP A 62 -11.13 -9.99 -14.02
CA ASP A 62 -10.33 -8.79 -13.76
C ASP A 62 -10.23 -8.35 -12.28
N ARG A 63 -10.17 -9.31 -11.34
CA ARG A 63 -10.05 -9.03 -9.90
C ARG A 63 -9.47 -10.19 -9.10
N GLY A 64 -8.83 -9.87 -7.98
CA GLY A 64 -8.39 -10.88 -7.01
C GLY A 64 -7.10 -10.49 -6.28
N PHE A 65 -6.50 -11.46 -5.62
CA PHE A 65 -5.16 -11.36 -5.04
C PHE A 65 -4.14 -11.87 -6.05
N TYR A 66 -3.18 -11.03 -6.43
CA TYR A 66 -2.12 -11.38 -7.38
C TYR A 66 -0.76 -11.36 -6.67
N PHE A 67 -0.39 -12.51 -6.11
CA PHE A 67 0.89 -12.77 -5.44
C PHE A 67 1.48 -14.05 -6.00
N LEU A 68 2.21 -13.93 -7.11
CA LEU A 68 2.89 -15.06 -7.73
C LEU A 68 4.15 -15.39 -6.91
N PRO A 69 4.45 -16.67 -6.65
CA PRO A 69 5.75 -17.05 -6.09
C PRO A 69 6.87 -16.70 -7.08
N GLU A 70 8.09 -16.57 -6.57
CA GLU A 70 9.27 -16.28 -7.37
C GLU A 70 9.98 -17.57 -7.81
N VAL A 71 10.83 -17.49 -8.84
CA VAL A 71 11.75 -18.59 -9.16
C VAL A 71 12.62 -18.86 -7.94
N ASP A 72 12.86 -20.15 -7.68
CA ASP A 72 13.54 -20.69 -6.50
C ASP A 72 12.72 -20.70 -5.20
N ASP A 73 11.49 -20.17 -5.17
CA ASP A 73 10.60 -20.33 -4.00
C ASP A 73 10.14 -21.79 -3.86
N GLU A 74 10.06 -22.24 -2.60
CA GLU A 74 9.44 -23.51 -2.24
C GLU A 74 7.91 -23.36 -2.14
N VAL A 75 7.19 -24.25 -2.81
CA VAL A 75 5.73 -24.26 -2.88
C VAL A 75 5.15 -25.62 -2.56
N LEU A 76 3.93 -25.62 -2.02
CA LEU A 76 3.14 -26.83 -1.78
C LEU A 76 2.25 -27.11 -2.99
N VAL A 77 2.30 -28.33 -3.50
CA VAL A 77 1.62 -28.75 -4.73
C VAL A 77 0.62 -29.87 -4.44
N ALA A 78 -0.57 -29.75 -5.03
CA ALA A 78 -1.57 -30.81 -5.13
C ALA A 78 -1.79 -31.18 -6.60
N PHE A 79 -2.41 -32.33 -6.85
CA PHE A 79 -2.60 -32.87 -8.20
C PHE A 79 -4.08 -33.15 -8.46
N GLU A 80 -4.61 -32.74 -9.61
CA GLU A 80 -6.02 -32.95 -9.96
C GLU A 80 -6.35 -34.44 -9.96
N HIS A 81 -7.23 -34.87 -9.05
CA HIS A 81 -7.54 -36.30 -8.86
C HIS A 81 -6.29 -37.19 -8.69
N GLY A 82 -5.19 -36.63 -8.19
CA GLY A 82 -3.90 -37.31 -8.04
C GLY A 82 -3.09 -37.46 -9.32
N ASP A 83 -3.43 -36.75 -10.39
CA ASP A 83 -2.71 -36.76 -11.66
C ASP A 83 -1.56 -35.73 -11.69
N MET A 84 -0.32 -36.21 -11.78
CA MET A 84 0.86 -35.34 -11.83
C MET A 84 0.91 -34.42 -13.06
N ALA A 85 0.16 -34.73 -14.12
CA ALA A 85 0.04 -33.87 -15.29
C ALA A 85 -0.78 -32.60 -15.03
N PHE A 86 -1.55 -32.54 -13.94
CA PHE A 86 -2.44 -31.43 -13.60
C PHE A 86 -2.12 -30.86 -12.20
N PRO A 87 -0.97 -30.17 -12.04
CA PRO A 87 -0.56 -29.60 -10.77
C PRO A 87 -1.32 -28.31 -10.40
N TYR A 88 -1.56 -28.16 -9.10
CA TYR A 88 -2.08 -26.96 -8.46
C TYR A 88 -1.12 -26.51 -7.36
N ILE A 89 -0.69 -25.25 -7.42
CA ILE A 89 0.07 -24.65 -6.32
C ILE A 89 -0.92 -24.21 -5.25
N LEU A 90 -0.77 -24.72 -4.02
CA LEU A 90 -1.61 -24.36 -2.89
C LEU A 90 -1.10 -23.12 -2.14
N GLY A 91 0.20 -22.84 -2.23
CA GLY A 91 0.85 -21.70 -1.59
C GLY A 91 2.35 -21.92 -1.43
N SER A 92 3.04 -20.90 -0.92
CA SER A 92 4.48 -20.95 -0.63
C SER A 92 4.76 -21.38 0.81
N LEU A 93 5.91 -22.00 1.02
CA LEU A 93 6.38 -22.43 2.33
C LEU A 93 7.71 -21.74 2.64
N TRP A 94 7.83 -21.20 3.85
CA TRP A 94 9.14 -20.90 4.41
C TRP A 94 9.85 -22.19 4.77
N ASN A 95 11.17 -22.20 4.62
CA ASN A 95 12.03 -23.34 4.91
C ASN A 95 13.27 -22.90 5.71
N GLY A 96 14.24 -23.80 5.89
CA GLY A 96 15.46 -23.49 6.65
C GLY A 96 16.36 -22.42 6.00
N LYS A 97 16.22 -22.23 4.68
CA LYS A 97 16.96 -21.25 3.87
C LYS A 97 16.17 -19.94 3.75
N ASP A 98 14.93 -20.02 3.27
CA ASP A 98 14.01 -18.90 3.08
C ASP A 98 13.13 -18.76 4.32
N LYS A 99 13.47 -17.78 5.15
CA LYS A 99 12.89 -17.62 6.49
C LYS A 99 11.68 -16.69 6.49
N PRO A 100 10.76 -16.84 7.45
CA PRO A 100 9.74 -15.85 7.71
C PRO A 100 10.33 -14.44 7.90
N PRO A 101 9.65 -13.38 7.46
CA PRO A 101 10.17 -12.03 7.45
C PRO A 101 10.37 -11.42 8.85
N GLU A 102 9.68 -11.93 9.87
CA GLU A 102 9.91 -11.65 11.29
C GLU A 102 9.77 -12.93 12.12
N LYS A 103 10.38 -12.94 13.30
CA LYS A 103 10.18 -14.01 14.30
C LYS A 103 9.00 -13.66 15.20
N ASN A 104 8.36 -14.69 15.75
CA ASN A 104 7.35 -14.56 16.80
C ASN A 104 7.92 -15.08 18.13
N ASP A 105 9.02 -14.48 18.59
CA ASP A 105 9.80 -15.00 19.73
C ASP A 105 9.01 -15.00 21.06
N ASP A 106 8.03 -14.11 21.22
CA ASP A 106 7.17 -14.04 22.41
C ASP A 106 5.90 -14.92 22.32
N GLY A 107 5.64 -15.53 21.16
CA GLY A 107 4.48 -16.37 20.89
C GLY A 107 3.15 -15.63 20.84
N LYS A 108 3.12 -14.29 20.90
CA LYS A 108 1.86 -13.52 20.99
C LYS A 108 1.26 -13.19 19.63
N ASN A 109 2.07 -13.16 18.57
CA ASN A 109 1.64 -12.85 17.21
C ASN A 109 0.94 -11.48 17.10
N ASN A 110 1.44 -10.48 17.83
CA ASN A 110 0.89 -9.12 17.79
C ASN A 110 1.08 -8.46 16.43
N LYS A 111 2.14 -8.80 15.67
CA LYS A 111 2.39 -8.22 14.36
C LYS A 111 1.95 -9.15 13.25
N ARG A 112 1.01 -8.69 12.44
CA ARG A 112 0.55 -9.35 11.22
C ARG A 112 0.81 -8.41 10.06
N PHE A 113 1.48 -8.87 9.02
CA PHE A 113 1.82 -7.97 7.93
C PHE A 113 2.00 -8.69 6.60
N ILE A 114 1.87 -7.90 5.53
CA ILE A 114 2.28 -8.28 4.18
C ILE A 114 3.61 -7.56 3.92
N LYS A 115 4.63 -8.30 3.50
CA LYS A 115 5.94 -7.74 3.12
C LYS A 115 6.28 -8.16 1.70
N SER A 116 6.51 -7.18 0.83
CA SER A 116 6.99 -7.41 -0.53
C SER A 116 8.48 -7.77 -0.55
N ARG A 117 8.98 -8.37 -1.63
CA ARG A 117 10.42 -8.63 -1.86
C ARG A 117 11.29 -7.40 -1.63
N SER A 118 10.84 -6.23 -2.09
CA SER A 118 11.57 -4.97 -1.91
C SER A 118 11.51 -4.41 -0.49
N GLY A 119 10.78 -5.04 0.41
CA GLY A 119 10.69 -4.67 1.82
C GLY A 119 9.61 -3.64 2.17
N HIS A 120 8.71 -3.29 1.23
CA HIS A 120 7.51 -2.51 1.56
C HIS A 120 6.54 -3.34 2.38
N MET A 121 5.88 -2.72 3.35
CA MET A 121 5.05 -3.42 4.33
C MET A 121 3.68 -2.76 4.53
N ILE A 122 2.66 -3.60 4.73
CA ILE A 122 1.36 -3.25 5.33
C ILE A 122 1.29 -4.01 6.64
N ILE A 123 1.19 -3.31 7.77
CA ILE A 123 1.37 -3.86 9.12
C ILE A 123 0.12 -3.57 9.95
N PHE A 124 -0.37 -4.62 10.60
CA PHE A 124 -1.33 -4.57 11.71
C PHE A 124 -0.55 -4.95 12.98
N ASP A 125 -0.41 -3.99 13.90
CA ASP A 125 0.15 -4.22 15.23
C ASP A 125 -1.00 -4.28 16.23
N ASP A 126 -1.30 -5.49 16.71
CA ASP A 126 -2.33 -5.81 17.71
C ASP A 126 -1.73 -5.78 19.14
N THR A 127 -0.60 -5.10 19.36
CA THR A 127 -0.06 -4.93 20.71
C THR A 127 -1.06 -4.14 21.54
N LYS A 128 -1.61 -4.83 22.56
CA LYS A 128 -2.63 -4.28 23.45
C LYS A 128 -2.30 -2.87 23.93
N ASP A 129 -3.27 -1.96 23.82
CA ASP A 129 -3.22 -0.57 24.22
C ASP A 129 -2.19 0.27 23.42
N LYS A 130 -1.67 -0.27 22.30
CA LYS A 130 -0.66 0.34 21.40
C LYS A 130 -0.92 -0.04 19.95
N GLU A 131 -2.17 -0.29 19.59
CA GLU A 131 -2.54 -0.84 18.30
C GLU A 131 -2.25 0.15 17.18
N LYS A 132 -1.67 -0.34 16.07
CA LYS A 132 -1.32 0.51 14.92
C LYS A 132 -1.62 -0.16 13.60
N PHE A 133 -2.02 0.66 12.62
CA PHE A 133 -2.03 0.28 11.21
C PHE A 133 -1.00 1.12 10.44
N ILE A 134 -0.05 0.45 9.79
CA ILE A 134 1.10 1.11 9.16
C ILE A 134 1.24 0.65 7.71
N ILE A 135 1.37 1.59 6.78
CA ILE A 135 1.82 1.35 5.41
C ILE A 135 3.16 2.05 5.24
N GLN A 136 4.22 1.31 4.94
CA GLN A 136 5.57 1.88 4.87
C GLN A 136 6.43 1.31 3.74
N ASP A 137 7.39 2.12 3.32
CA ASP A 137 8.49 1.66 2.47
C ASP A 137 9.55 0.87 3.26
N LYS A 138 10.54 0.32 2.54
CA LYS A 138 11.66 -0.42 3.16
C LYS A 138 12.44 0.42 4.18
N SER A 139 12.54 1.73 3.96
CA SER A 139 13.32 2.63 4.81
C SER A 139 12.61 2.98 6.11
N GLY A 140 11.27 2.90 6.13
CA GLY A 140 10.43 3.37 7.24
C GLY A 140 10.30 4.89 7.29
N LYS A 141 10.94 5.62 6.37
CA LYS A 141 10.90 7.10 6.31
C LYS A 141 9.71 7.63 5.51
N ASN A 142 9.17 6.81 4.62
CA ASN A 142 7.95 7.12 3.88
C ASN A 142 6.85 6.20 4.40
N LYS A 143 5.95 6.71 5.23
CA LYS A 143 4.92 5.89 5.88
C LYS A 143 3.64 6.66 6.22
N ILE A 144 2.56 5.91 6.29
CA ILE A 144 1.27 6.32 6.86
C ILE A 144 1.04 5.46 8.10
N THR A 145 0.76 6.09 9.23
CA THR A 145 0.48 5.42 10.50
C THR A 145 -0.89 5.88 11.01
N ILE A 146 -1.74 4.94 11.38
CA ILE A 146 -2.89 5.17 12.25
C ILE A 146 -2.52 4.60 13.62
N ASP A 147 -2.57 5.44 14.64
CA ASP A 147 -2.27 5.10 16.02
C ASP A 147 -3.56 5.10 16.84
N CYS A 148 -3.97 3.92 17.30
CA CYS A 148 -5.21 3.75 18.03
C CYS A 148 -5.09 4.15 19.51
N GLU A 149 -3.88 4.18 20.08
CA GLU A 149 -3.64 4.64 21.45
C GLU A 149 -3.82 6.16 21.53
N GLU A 150 -3.26 6.87 20.55
CA GLU A 150 -3.29 8.34 20.47
C GLU A 150 -4.49 8.90 19.67
N ASP A 151 -5.35 8.02 19.13
CA ASP A 151 -6.45 8.38 18.20
C ASP A 151 -6.00 9.35 17.09
N SER A 152 -4.88 9.01 16.43
CA SER A 152 -4.20 9.91 15.50
C SER A 152 -3.79 9.23 14.18
N MET A 153 -3.59 10.05 13.15
CA MET A 153 -3.02 9.61 11.87
C MET A 153 -1.85 10.50 11.48
N GLN A 154 -0.74 9.89 11.05
CA GLN A 154 0.46 10.60 10.61
C GLN A 154 0.88 10.14 9.22
N ILE A 155 1.27 11.11 8.37
CA ILE A 155 1.88 10.87 7.06
C ILE A 155 3.28 11.48 7.09
N GLU A 156 4.30 10.65 6.93
CA GLU A 156 5.72 11.04 6.91
C GLU A 156 6.32 10.71 5.53
N VAL A 157 7.05 11.67 4.96
CA VAL A 157 7.80 11.49 3.70
C VAL A 157 9.17 12.16 3.79
N GLU A 158 10.20 11.55 3.21
CA GLU A 158 11.57 12.09 3.25
C GLU A 158 11.80 13.20 2.19
N LYS A 159 11.01 13.18 1.11
CA LYS A 159 11.12 14.14 0.00
C LYS A 159 9.78 14.85 -0.22
N ASP A 160 9.18 14.68 -1.39
CA ASP A 160 8.02 15.46 -1.81
C ASP A 160 6.71 14.76 -1.44
N LEU A 161 5.82 15.49 -0.75
CA LEU A 161 4.40 15.14 -0.64
C LEU A 161 3.61 15.99 -1.65
N ILE A 162 3.00 15.34 -2.64
CA ILE A 162 2.22 16.02 -3.69
C ILE A 162 0.77 15.56 -3.63
N ILE A 163 -0.15 16.48 -3.35
CA ILE A 163 -1.60 16.23 -3.32
C ILE A 163 -2.24 16.90 -4.53
N LYS A 164 -2.76 16.11 -5.47
CA LYS A 164 -3.42 16.59 -6.70
C LYS A 164 -4.85 16.07 -6.78
N ALA A 165 -5.80 16.94 -7.05
CA ALA A 165 -7.18 16.57 -7.33
C ALA A 165 -7.75 17.43 -8.46
N LYS A 166 -8.57 16.83 -9.33
CA LYS A 166 -9.41 17.56 -10.29
C LYS A 166 -10.63 18.18 -9.61
N GLY A 167 -11.14 17.49 -8.58
CA GLY A 167 -12.25 17.96 -7.76
C GLY A 167 -11.78 18.85 -6.60
N LYS A 168 -12.71 19.14 -5.69
CA LYS A 168 -12.44 19.94 -4.49
C LYS A 168 -11.54 19.19 -3.51
N VAL A 169 -10.51 19.86 -3.00
CA VAL A 169 -9.77 19.48 -1.78
C VAL A 169 -10.25 20.35 -0.63
N SER A 170 -10.55 19.75 0.53
CA SER A 170 -11.01 20.47 1.72
C SER A 170 -10.28 19.94 2.94
N ILE A 171 -9.72 20.84 3.75
CA ILE A 171 -9.11 20.54 5.05
C ILE A 171 -9.90 21.31 6.10
N LYS A 172 -10.37 20.63 7.14
CA LYS A 172 -11.22 21.21 8.19
C LYS A 172 -10.83 20.63 9.55
N SER A 173 -10.78 21.50 10.55
CA SER A 173 -10.71 21.15 11.96
C SER A 173 -11.79 21.96 12.68
N SER A 174 -12.68 21.29 13.41
CA SER A 174 -13.85 21.94 14.03
C SER A 174 -13.53 22.50 15.41
N ASP A 175 -12.77 21.74 16.20
CA ASP A 175 -12.53 22.03 17.62
C ASP A 175 -11.11 22.54 17.89
N ASN A 176 -10.20 22.38 16.92
CA ASN A 176 -8.77 22.66 17.07
C ASN A 176 -8.18 23.38 15.85
N ASP A 177 -6.90 23.69 15.91
CA ASP A 177 -6.19 24.48 14.91
C ASP A 177 -5.81 23.71 13.64
N ILE A 178 -5.61 24.45 12.56
CA ILE A 178 -4.81 24.01 11.39
C ILE A 178 -3.52 24.81 11.42
N VAL A 179 -2.39 24.13 11.59
CA VAL A 179 -1.05 24.76 11.64
C VAL A 179 -0.27 24.40 10.38
N LEU A 180 0.28 25.42 9.70
CA LEU A 180 1.14 25.26 8.54
C LEU A 180 2.51 25.88 8.83
N GLU A 181 3.49 25.04 9.15
CA GLU A 181 4.87 25.46 9.39
C GLU A 181 5.76 25.04 8.21
N CYS A 182 6.41 26.00 7.56
CA CYS A 182 7.25 25.76 6.40
C CYS A 182 8.28 26.89 6.23
N LYS A 183 9.32 26.64 5.41
CA LYS A 183 10.31 27.67 5.06
C LYS A 183 9.72 28.75 4.15
N ASN A 184 8.94 28.34 3.14
CA ASN A 184 8.28 29.19 2.17
C ASN A 184 6.85 28.69 1.95
N LEU A 185 5.90 29.63 1.82
CA LEU A 185 4.51 29.35 1.46
C LEU A 185 4.12 30.19 0.24
N GLU A 186 3.64 29.54 -0.82
CA GLU A 186 3.09 30.19 -2.01
C GLU A 186 1.63 29.76 -2.20
N LEU A 187 0.73 30.74 -2.36
CA LEU A 187 -0.69 30.52 -2.65
C LEU A 187 -1.02 31.16 -3.99
N LYS A 188 -1.36 30.33 -4.97
CA LYS A 188 -1.72 30.76 -6.32
C LYS A 188 -3.12 30.27 -6.67
N THR A 189 -4.00 31.19 -7.03
CA THR A 189 -5.37 30.91 -7.50
C THR A 189 -5.62 31.64 -8.82
N GLU A 190 -6.46 31.07 -9.67
CA GLU A 190 -6.90 31.73 -10.92
C GLU A 190 -8.06 32.69 -10.69
N GLN A 191 -8.85 32.44 -9.65
CA GLN A 191 -9.98 33.26 -9.21
C GLN A 191 -9.67 33.82 -7.82
N ASP A 192 -10.56 33.60 -6.86
CA ASP A 192 -10.49 34.26 -5.55
C ASP A 192 -9.62 33.51 -4.54
N VAL A 193 -9.00 34.27 -3.64
CA VAL A 193 -8.59 33.83 -2.30
C VAL A 193 -9.51 34.50 -1.28
N LYS A 194 -10.17 33.72 -0.42
CA LYS A 194 -11.04 34.24 0.66
C LYS A 194 -10.48 33.83 2.02
N ILE A 195 -10.21 34.82 2.87
CA ILE A 195 -9.72 34.63 4.23
C ILE A 195 -10.75 35.26 5.18
N ASN A 196 -11.45 34.43 5.94
CA ASN A 196 -12.45 34.86 6.91
C ASN A 196 -12.01 34.42 8.32
N ALA A 197 -11.81 35.37 9.22
CA ALA A 197 -11.49 35.09 10.62
C ALA A 197 -12.63 35.58 11.52
N GLY A 198 -13.12 34.72 12.44
CA GLY A 198 -14.23 35.06 13.33
C GLY A 198 -13.88 36.02 14.47
N SER A 199 -12.58 36.18 14.75
CA SER A 199 -12.09 37.12 15.77
C SER A 199 -11.00 38.03 15.19
N ASN A 200 -9.77 37.55 15.08
CA ASN A 200 -8.64 38.34 14.60
C ASN A 200 -7.98 37.70 13.37
N CYS A 201 -7.54 38.52 12.42
CA CYS A 201 -6.65 38.12 11.32
C CYS A 201 -5.33 38.88 11.45
N ASN A 202 -4.27 38.20 11.87
CA ASN A 202 -2.95 38.81 12.09
C ASN A 202 -1.99 38.42 10.95
N ILE A 203 -1.52 39.41 10.19
CA ILE A 203 -0.50 39.22 9.13
C ILE A 203 0.71 40.07 9.49
N GLN A 204 1.87 39.44 9.67
CA GLN A 204 3.10 40.10 10.07
C GLN A 204 4.27 39.67 9.19
N ALA A 205 5.07 40.62 8.74
CA ALA A 205 6.32 40.38 8.03
C ALA A 205 7.47 41.07 8.78
N LYS A 206 8.59 40.35 9.00
CA LYS A 206 9.74 40.88 9.76
C LYS A 206 10.51 41.99 9.02
N MET A 207 10.53 41.95 7.69
CA MET A 207 11.29 42.91 6.87
C MET A 207 10.37 43.79 6.01
N LYS A 208 9.57 43.19 5.13
CA LYS A 208 8.68 43.91 4.22
C LYS A 208 7.40 43.11 4.02
N GLY A 209 6.25 43.77 4.12
CA GLY A 209 4.96 43.30 3.61
C GLY A 209 4.55 44.15 2.40
N GLU A 210 3.97 43.55 1.38
CA GLU A 210 3.53 44.24 0.17
C GLU A 210 2.15 43.76 -0.23
N PHE A 211 1.25 44.71 -0.51
CA PHE A 211 -0.10 44.46 -1.01
C PHE A 211 -0.29 45.33 -2.24
N SER A 212 -0.63 44.71 -3.37
CA SER A 212 -0.81 45.41 -4.64
C SER A 212 -2.04 44.89 -5.37
N SER A 213 -2.72 45.78 -6.08
CA SER A 213 -3.86 45.47 -6.93
C SER A 213 -3.80 46.34 -8.18
N LYS A 214 -4.21 45.77 -9.34
CA LYS A 214 -4.22 46.50 -10.61
C LYS A 214 -5.38 47.48 -10.72
N SER A 215 -6.54 47.12 -10.20
CA SER A 215 -7.78 47.90 -10.37
C SER A 215 -8.17 48.70 -9.13
N GLY A 216 -7.78 48.25 -7.94
CA GLY A 216 -8.13 48.92 -6.70
C GLY A 216 -7.93 48.06 -5.47
N LEU A 217 -7.67 48.72 -4.34
CA LEU A 217 -7.59 48.11 -3.01
C LEU A 217 -8.61 48.83 -2.14
N GLU A 218 -9.53 48.08 -1.53
CA GLU A 218 -10.59 48.62 -0.66
C GLU A 218 -10.39 48.13 0.78
N LEU A 219 -10.51 49.04 1.74
CA LEU A 219 -10.43 48.75 3.18
C LEU A 219 -11.66 49.33 3.87
N ASN A 220 -12.54 48.45 4.35
CA ASN A 220 -13.76 48.83 5.07
C ASN A 220 -13.61 48.52 6.57
N CYS A 221 -13.76 49.54 7.42
CA CYS A 221 -13.71 49.40 8.87
C CYS A 221 -14.71 50.35 9.55
N SER A 222 -15.37 49.91 10.62
CA SER A 222 -16.36 50.72 11.36
C SER A 222 -15.73 51.72 12.34
N ALA A 223 -14.54 51.43 12.87
CA ALA A 223 -13.87 52.23 13.90
C ALA A 223 -12.64 53.03 13.39
N GLY A 224 -12.31 52.94 12.11
CA GLY A 224 -11.19 53.63 11.47
C GLY A 224 -9.93 52.77 11.25
N VAL A 225 -9.08 53.19 10.30
CA VAL A 225 -7.79 52.56 9.98
C VAL A 225 -6.66 53.32 10.68
N LYS A 226 -5.77 52.62 11.38
CA LYS A 226 -4.58 53.22 12.03
C LYS A 226 -3.31 52.83 11.28
N VAL A 227 -2.55 53.84 10.83
CA VAL A 227 -1.22 53.68 10.22
C VAL A 227 -0.20 54.34 11.15
N ASN A 228 0.81 53.60 11.62
CA ASN A 228 1.85 54.13 12.52
C ASN A 228 3.19 54.24 11.77
N ASN A 229 3.95 55.33 11.96
CA ASN A 229 5.33 55.54 11.51
C ASN A 229 5.60 55.63 9.98
N GLY A 230 4.61 55.98 9.15
CA GLY A 230 4.80 56.35 7.74
C GLY A 230 3.63 57.19 7.24
N ALA A 231 3.90 58.20 6.40
CA ALA A 231 2.89 59.11 5.89
C ALA A 231 1.88 58.36 5.01
N LEU A 232 0.59 58.57 5.25
CA LEU A 232 -0.48 58.22 4.32
C LEU A 232 -0.46 59.27 3.20
N GLU A 233 0.31 59.04 2.12
CA GLU A 233 0.22 59.91 0.93
C GLU A 233 -1.01 59.53 0.13
N VAL A 234 -2.10 60.27 0.35
CA VAL A 234 -3.23 60.34 -0.59
C VAL A 234 -2.78 61.28 -1.72
N MET A 235 -2.42 60.74 -2.89
CA MET A 235 -2.29 61.50 -4.14
C MET A 235 -3.55 61.34 -4.99
#